data_AF-A0A8C7YB16-F1
#
_entry.id   AF-A0A8C7YB16-F1
#
_cell.length_a   1.000
_cell.length_b   1.000
_cell.length_c   1.000
_cell.angle_alpha   90.00
_cell.angle_beta   90.00
_cell.angle_gamma   90.00
#
_symmetry.space_group_name_H-M   'P 1'
#
loop_
_entity.id
_entity.type
_entity.pdbx_description
1 polymer ?
#
loop_
_entity_poly.entity_id
_entity_poly.type
_entity_poly.pdbx_seq_one_letter_code
_entity_poly.pdbx_strand_id
1 'polypeptide(L)'
;MTSLTQRGSGLVQRRTEASRSAADKERSLAEEDEHATQCADARDDTGDSKEARLTLMEEVLLLGLKDREGYTSFWNDCISSGLRGCMLIELALRGRLQLEACGMRRKGLLARKVICKSDAPTGDVLLDEALKHIKDTQPAETVQSWIELLSETNQYSMT
;
A
#
# COMPACT_ATOMS: atom_id res chain seq x y z
N MET A 1 -25.05 63.04 34.91
CA MET A 1 -25.80 63.05 33.63
C MET A 1 -24.91 63.71 32.58
N THR A 2 -24.47 62.91 31.58
CA THR A 2 -24.40 63.20 30.12
C THR A 2 -23.99 64.59 29.65
N SER A 3 -23.15 64.84 28.65
CA SER A 3 -22.55 64.02 27.58
C SER A 3 -21.50 64.90 26.87
N LEU A 4 -20.33 64.35 26.52
CA LEU A 4 -19.31 65.06 25.74
C LEU A 4 -19.32 64.57 24.29
N THR A 5 -19.71 65.43 23.35
CA THR A 5 -19.57 65.23 21.90
C THR A 5 -18.15 65.61 21.48
N GLN A 6 -17.35 64.64 21.02
CA GLN A 6 -16.05 64.93 20.40
C GLN A 6 -16.07 64.44 18.94
N ARG A 7 -16.08 65.40 18.01
CA ARG A 7 -15.89 65.18 16.57
C ARG A 7 -14.41 64.93 16.31
N GLY A 8 -14.10 63.77 15.72
CA GLY A 8 -12.77 63.36 15.30
C GLY A 8 -12.29 64.08 14.05
N SER A 9 -10.99 64.39 14.09
CA SER A 9 -10.12 64.85 13.02
C SER A 9 -10.20 63.98 11.75
N GLY A 10 -10.41 64.63 10.60
CA GLY A 10 -10.24 64.01 9.28
C GLY A 10 -8.81 64.23 8.78
N LEU A 11 -7.94 63.24 8.95
CA LEU A 11 -6.70 63.11 8.18
C LEU A 11 -6.86 61.91 7.24
N VAL A 12 -6.72 62.17 5.95
CA VAL A 12 -6.85 61.19 4.86
C VAL A 12 -5.78 60.11 4.97
N GLN A 13 -6.19 58.85 5.16
CA GLN A 13 -5.31 57.68 5.19
C GLN A 13 -5.44 56.91 3.87
N ARG A 14 -4.35 56.88 3.11
CA ARG A 14 -4.23 56.26 1.78
C ARG A 14 -4.35 54.73 1.91
N ARG A 15 -5.44 54.14 1.40
CA ARG A 15 -5.65 52.68 1.35
C ARG A 15 -4.71 52.03 0.32
N THR A 16 -4.02 50.97 0.71
CA THR A 16 -3.25 50.06 -0.17
C THR A 16 -3.95 48.71 -0.27
N GLU A 17 -3.70 47.98 -1.36
CA GLU A 17 -4.47 46.81 -1.84
C GLU A 17 -4.38 45.54 -0.97
N ALA A 18 -3.57 45.56 0.10
CA ALA A 18 -3.41 44.45 1.03
C ALA A 18 -4.62 44.21 1.96
N SER A 19 -5.53 45.18 2.11
CA SER A 19 -6.71 45.05 2.99
C SER A 19 -7.93 44.40 2.33
N ARG A 20 -7.92 44.21 1.01
CA ARG A 20 -9.06 43.66 0.26
C ARG A 20 -9.05 42.13 0.23
N SER A 21 -7.86 41.53 0.21
CA SER A 21 -7.67 40.08 0.11
C SER A 21 -7.79 39.31 1.43
N ALA A 22 -7.86 40.01 2.57
CA ALA A 22 -8.10 39.40 3.89
C ALA A 22 -9.59 39.23 4.21
N ALA A 23 -10.48 40.03 3.62
CA ALA A 23 -11.92 39.99 3.90
C ALA A 23 -12.70 38.92 3.11
N ASP A 24 -12.13 38.44 1.99
CA ASP A 24 -12.76 37.41 1.12
C ASP A 24 -12.43 35.97 1.55
N LYS A 25 -11.46 35.78 2.46
CA LYS A 25 -10.97 34.45 2.85
C LYS A 25 -11.58 33.91 4.14
N GLU A 26 -12.28 34.76 4.91
CA GLU A 26 -12.98 34.35 6.13
C GLU A 26 -14.47 34.03 5.91
N ARG A 27 -15.01 34.24 4.70
CA ARG A 27 -16.43 33.99 4.39
C ARG A 27 -16.72 32.65 3.72
N SER A 28 -15.69 31.83 3.47
CA SER A 28 -15.81 30.52 2.78
C SER A 28 -15.57 29.30 3.69
N LEU A 29 -15.50 29.50 5.01
CA LEU A 29 -15.21 28.44 6.00
C LEU A 29 -16.38 28.11 6.93
N ALA A 30 -17.60 28.60 6.64
CA ALA A 30 -18.72 28.55 7.58
C ALA A 30 -19.98 27.81 7.09
N GLU A 31 -19.98 27.22 5.89
CA GLU A 31 -21.15 26.51 5.37
C GLU A 31 -20.67 25.28 4.57
N GLU A 32 -20.57 24.12 5.24
CA GLU A 32 -20.69 22.76 4.69
C GLU A 32 -20.27 21.72 5.76
N ASP A 33 -21.02 21.66 6.86
CA ASP A 33 -21.19 20.45 7.66
C ASP A 33 -22.69 20.20 7.69
N GLU A 34 -23.16 19.11 7.06
CA GLU A 34 -24.45 18.42 7.23
C GLU A 34 -24.72 17.52 6.00
N HIS A 35 -23.92 16.46 5.82
CA HIS A 35 -24.42 15.24 5.17
C HIS A 35 -23.58 14.01 5.56
N ALA A 36 -23.70 13.61 6.82
CA ALA A 36 -23.52 12.22 7.19
C ALA A 36 -24.61 11.37 6.50
N THR A 37 -24.31 10.85 5.30
CA THR A 37 -24.98 9.66 4.78
C THR A 37 -23.91 8.70 4.31
N GLN A 38 -23.82 7.63 5.08
CA GLN A 38 -23.32 6.32 4.71
C GLN A 38 -23.42 6.09 3.19
N CYS A 39 -22.28 6.14 2.51
CA CYS A 39 -22.10 5.33 1.32
C CYS A 39 -21.05 4.30 1.68
N ALA A 40 -21.54 3.19 2.24
CA ALA A 40 -20.87 1.92 2.14
C ALA A 40 -20.73 1.61 0.65
N ASP A 41 -19.67 2.12 0.02
CA ASP A 41 -19.25 1.61 -1.28
C ASP A 41 -18.43 0.34 -1.02
N ALA A 42 -19.12 -0.64 -0.42
CA ALA A 42 -18.85 -2.02 -0.71
C ALA A 42 -19.02 -2.15 -2.22
N ARG A 43 -17.92 -1.98 -2.95
CA ARG A 43 -17.81 -2.47 -4.33
C ARG A 43 -17.74 -3.99 -4.29
N ASP A 44 -18.82 -4.58 -3.79
CA ASP A 44 -19.32 -5.85 -4.28
C ASP A 44 -20.19 -5.50 -5.49
N ASP A 45 -19.53 -5.30 -6.63
CA ASP A 45 -20.18 -5.34 -7.94
C ASP A 45 -19.45 -6.40 -8.76
N THR A 46 -19.87 -7.64 -8.51
CA THR A 46 -20.43 -8.49 -9.57
C THR A 46 -19.58 -8.58 -10.84
N GLY A 47 -18.29 -8.82 -10.65
CA GLY A 47 -17.45 -9.51 -11.60
C GLY A 47 -17.42 -11.01 -11.28
N ASP A 48 -18.54 -11.71 -11.47
CA ASP A 48 -18.46 -13.10 -11.96
C ASP A 48 -18.10 -13.03 -13.45
N SER A 49 -17.00 -12.35 -13.75
CA SER A 49 -16.27 -12.61 -14.97
C SER A 49 -15.91 -14.07 -14.85
N LYS A 50 -16.34 -14.91 -15.79
CA LYS A 50 -15.98 -16.33 -15.90
C LYS A 50 -14.46 -16.57 -16.05
N GLU A 51 -13.65 -15.58 -15.72
CA GLU A 51 -12.22 -15.57 -15.68
C GLU A 51 -11.80 -16.15 -14.33
N ALA A 52 -11.00 -17.21 -14.39
CA ALA A 52 -10.33 -17.72 -13.21
C ALA A 52 -9.49 -16.60 -12.59
N ARG A 53 -9.69 -16.33 -11.30
CA ARG A 53 -8.83 -15.40 -10.56
C ARG A 53 -7.52 -16.11 -10.26
N LEU A 54 -6.51 -15.82 -11.07
CA LEU A 54 -5.17 -16.36 -10.92
C LEU A 54 -4.33 -15.44 -10.01
N THR A 55 -3.50 -16.04 -9.18
CA THR A 55 -2.38 -15.38 -8.52
C THR A 55 -1.28 -15.09 -9.53
N LEU A 56 -0.42 -14.11 -9.22
CA LEU A 56 0.75 -13.83 -10.06
C LEU A 56 1.65 -15.06 -10.28
N MET A 57 1.74 -15.96 -9.30
CA MET A 57 2.47 -17.23 -9.45
C MET A 57 1.86 -18.10 -10.54
N GLU A 58 0.55 -18.27 -10.52
CA GLU A 58 -0.17 -19.11 -11.49
C GLU A 58 -0.06 -18.53 -12.90
N GLU A 59 -0.18 -17.21 -13.07
CA GLU A 59 0.03 -16.55 -14.36
C GLU A 59 1.44 -16.81 -14.90
N VAL A 60 2.47 -16.65 -14.07
CA VAL A 60 3.87 -16.91 -14.46
C VAL A 60 4.09 -18.39 -14.79
N LEU A 61 3.46 -19.31 -14.04
CA LEU A 61 3.51 -20.74 -14.34
C LEU A 61 2.87 -21.05 -15.69
N LEU A 62 1.67 -20.52 -15.96
CA LEU A 62 0.95 -20.72 -17.21
C LEU A 62 1.74 -20.23 -18.42
N LEU A 63 2.47 -19.11 -18.30
CA LEU A 63 3.37 -18.61 -19.36
C LEU A 63 4.50 -19.59 -19.70
N GLY A 64 4.92 -20.43 -18.76
CA GLY A 64 5.98 -21.42 -18.94
C GLY A 64 5.49 -22.80 -19.39
N LEU A 65 4.18 -23.06 -19.36
CA LEU A 65 3.60 -24.34 -19.74
C LEU A 65 3.55 -24.51 -21.26
N LYS A 66 3.80 -25.73 -21.73
CA LYS A 66 3.52 -26.12 -23.10
C LYS A 66 2.14 -26.75 -23.22
N ASP A 67 1.34 -26.26 -24.17
CA ASP A 67 -0.05 -26.68 -24.40
C ASP A 67 -0.24 -28.19 -24.58
N ARG A 68 0.71 -28.87 -25.23
CA ARG A 68 0.61 -30.31 -25.54
C ARG A 68 1.23 -31.20 -24.49
N GLU A 69 2.23 -30.67 -23.77
CA GLU A 69 3.11 -31.45 -22.91
C GLU A 69 2.67 -31.35 -21.43
N GLY A 70 1.97 -30.27 -21.05
CA GLY A 70 1.42 -30.11 -19.71
C GLY A 70 2.45 -29.87 -18.60
N TYR A 71 3.73 -29.72 -18.95
CA TYR A 71 4.81 -29.36 -18.04
C TYR A 71 5.53 -28.09 -18.49
N THR A 72 6.17 -27.41 -17.54
CA THR A 72 7.00 -26.25 -17.82
C THR A 72 8.30 -26.71 -18.49
N SER A 73 8.66 -26.15 -19.64
CA SER A 73 9.82 -26.62 -20.42
C SER A 73 11.18 -26.26 -19.81
N PHE A 74 11.17 -25.37 -18.82
CA PHE A 74 12.39 -24.76 -18.29
C PHE A 74 12.26 -24.47 -16.79
N TRP A 75 11.92 -25.48 -15.99
CA TRP A 75 11.99 -25.33 -14.54
C TRP A 75 13.46 -25.22 -14.11
N ASN A 76 13.85 -24.06 -13.62
CA ASN A 76 15.19 -23.80 -13.10
C ASN A 76 15.12 -22.97 -11.81
N ASP A 77 16.28 -22.72 -11.20
CA ASP A 77 16.38 -21.96 -9.95
C ASP A 77 15.91 -20.50 -10.10
N CYS A 78 16.02 -19.92 -11.29
CA CYS A 78 15.52 -18.57 -11.60
C CYS A 78 13.98 -18.53 -11.64
N ILE A 79 13.32 -19.55 -12.20
CA ILE A 79 11.85 -19.66 -12.14
C ILE A 79 11.42 -19.84 -10.70
N SER A 80 12.10 -20.72 -9.96
CA SER A 80 11.77 -20.97 -8.57
C SER A 80 11.84 -19.68 -7.74
N SER A 81 12.95 -18.97 -7.78
CA SER A 81 13.13 -17.68 -7.08
C SER A 81 12.18 -16.59 -7.58
N GLY A 82 11.89 -16.56 -8.89
CA GLY A 82 10.90 -15.65 -9.48
C GLY A 82 9.49 -15.85 -8.91
N LEU A 83 9.04 -17.10 -8.73
CA LEU A 83 7.74 -17.41 -8.15
C LEU A 83 7.65 -16.99 -6.67
N ARG A 84 8.73 -17.15 -5.89
CA ARG A 84 8.77 -16.65 -4.50
C ARG A 84 8.73 -15.13 -4.47
N GLY A 85 9.38 -14.47 -5.43
CA GLY A 85 9.21 -13.04 -5.66
C GLY A 85 7.75 -12.67 -5.95
N CYS A 86 7.05 -13.45 -6.77
CA CYS A 86 5.63 -13.26 -7.08
C CYS A 86 4.76 -13.35 -5.82
N MET A 87 5.04 -14.28 -4.90
CA MET A 87 4.33 -14.36 -3.61
C MET A 87 4.44 -13.06 -2.80
N LEU A 88 5.66 -12.52 -2.68
CA LEU A 88 5.90 -11.29 -1.93
C LEU A 88 5.22 -10.08 -2.59
N ILE A 89 5.25 -10.01 -3.93
CA ILE A 89 4.59 -8.96 -4.70
C ILE A 89 3.07 -9.05 -4.54
N GLU A 90 2.49 -10.23 -4.70
CA GLU A 90 1.06 -10.49 -4.56
C GLU A 90 0.56 -10.10 -3.16
N LEU A 91 1.27 -10.52 -2.11
CA LEU A 91 0.95 -10.14 -0.73
C LEU A 91 1.05 -8.62 -0.50
N ALA A 92 2.00 -7.94 -1.13
CA ALA A 92 2.11 -6.48 -1.07
C ALA A 92 0.95 -5.79 -1.81
N LEU A 93 0.54 -6.29 -2.99
CA LEU A 93 -0.60 -5.78 -3.76
C LEU A 93 -1.92 -5.98 -3.00
N ARG A 94 -2.06 -7.09 -2.26
CA ARG A 94 -3.19 -7.34 -1.33
C ARG A 94 -3.08 -6.55 -0.02
N GLY A 95 -2.07 -5.69 0.14
CA GLY A 95 -1.88 -4.83 1.31
C GLY A 95 -1.48 -5.58 2.58
N ARG A 96 -0.99 -6.82 2.47
CA ARG A 96 -0.53 -7.64 3.61
C ARG A 96 0.90 -7.31 4.01
N LEU A 97 1.75 -6.99 3.05
CA LEU A 97 3.16 -6.68 3.26
C LEU A 97 3.53 -5.25 2.87
N GLN A 98 4.57 -4.74 3.49
CA GLN A 98 5.21 -3.47 3.14
C GLN A 98 6.72 -3.57 3.36
N LEU A 99 7.52 -2.81 2.61
CA LEU A 99 8.95 -2.69 2.86
C LEU A 99 9.25 -1.61 3.89
N GLU A 100 10.26 -1.82 4.74
CA GLU A 100 10.76 -0.81 5.68
C GLU A 100 10.98 0.53 4.98
N ALA A 101 10.62 1.66 5.59
CA ALA A 101 10.73 2.96 4.94
C ALA A 101 12.16 3.25 4.43
N CYS A 102 12.27 3.85 3.25
CA CYS A 102 13.56 4.32 2.75
C CYS A 102 14.06 5.46 3.64
N GLY A 103 15.10 5.21 4.43
CA GLY A 103 15.82 6.26 5.15
C GLY A 103 16.61 7.19 4.20
N MET A 104 17.35 8.12 4.79
CA MET A 104 18.18 9.11 4.06
C MET A 104 19.10 8.48 3.01
N ARG A 105 19.62 7.29 3.30
CA ARG A 105 20.37 6.47 2.35
C ARG A 105 19.41 5.47 1.70
N ARG A 106 19.19 5.63 0.39
CA ARG A 106 18.39 4.67 -0.39
C ARG A 106 19.06 3.30 -0.39
N LYS A 107 18.43 2.31 0.24
CA LYS A 107 18.79 0.90 0.13
C LYS A 107 18.20 0.33 -1.16
N GLY A 108 18.89 -0.65 -1.76
CA GLY A 108 18.32 -1.44 -2.85
C GLY A 108 17.11 -2.24 -2.37
N LEU A 109 16.20 -2.59 -3.28
CA LEU A 109 14.95 -3.29 -2.96
C LEU A 109 15.20 -4.59 -2.21
N LEU A 110 16.16 -5.40 -2.69
CA LEU A 110 16.51 -6.69 -2.10
C LEU A 110 17.00 -6.61 -0.66
N ALA A 111 17.63 -5.49 -0.28
CA ALA A 111 18.20 -5.27 1.05
C ALA A 111 17.22 -4.64 2.04
N ARG A 112 16.00 -4.32 1.62
CA ARG A 112 14.96 -3.77 2.51
C ARG A 112 14.26 -4.90 3.24
N LYS A 113 13.95 -4.66 4.51
CA LYS A 113 13.16 -5.58 5.34
C LYS A 113 11.71 -5.62 4.89
N VAL A 114 11.13 -6.81 4.92
CA VAL A 114 9.71 -7.05 4.69
C VAL A 114 8.99 -6.98 6.03
N ILE A 115 7.93 -6.17 6.09
CA ILE A 115 7.14 -5.91 7.28
C ILE A 115 5.72 -6.39 7.03
N CYS A 116 5.19 -7.20 7.94
CA CYS A 116 3.78 -7.58 7.93
C CYS A 116 2.92 -6.39 8.38
N LYS A 117 1.98 -5.97 7.53
CA LYS A 117 1.04 -4.87 7.77
C LYS A 117 -0.34 -5.37 8.21
N SER A 118 -0.78 -6.49 7.66
CA SER A 118 -2.06 -7.12 7.98
C SER A 118 -1.93 -8.63 7.84
N ASP A 119 -2.49 -9.35 8.80
CA ASP A 119 -2.55 -10.81 8.86
C ASP A 119 -3.89 -11.38 8.40
N ALA A 120 -4.75 -10.55 7.79
CA ALA A 120 -6.01 -11.02 7.23
C ALA A 120 -5.74 -12.07 6.14
N PRO A 121 -6.48 -13.19 6.12
CA PRO A 121 -6.27 -14.23 5.13
C PRO A 121 -6.48 -13.68 3.72
N THR A 122 -5.76 -14.26 2.77
CA THR A 122 -5.83 -13.93 1.35
C THR A 122 -6.75 -14.88 0.60
N GLY A 123 -7.07 -16.03 1.19
CA GLY A 123 -7.85 -17.10 0.57
C GLY A 123 -7.01 -18.05 -0.29
N ASP A 124 -5.71 -17.79 -0.42
CA ASP A 124 -4.74 -18.66 -1.07
C ASP A 124 -3.84 -19.30 -0.01
N VAL A 125 -3.78 -20.63 0.00
CA VAL A 125 -3.08 -21.41 1.04
C VAL A 125 -1.57 -21.10 1.05
N LEU A 126 -0.94 -20.93 -0.12
CA LEU A 126 0.51 -20.69 -0.19
C LEU A 126 0.85 -19.27 0.28
N LEU A 127 0.03 -18.29 -0.10
CA LEU A 127 0.20 -16.91 0.37
C LEU A 127 -0.06 -16.81 1.88
N ASP A 128 -1.06 -17.53 2.40
CA ASP A 128 -1.43 -17.50 3.82
C ASP A 128 -0.35 -18.16 4.71
N GLU A 129 0.24 -19.28 4.29
CA GLU A 129 1.39 -19.88 4.99
C GLU A 129 2.63 -18.97 4.94
N ALA A 130 2.93 -18.37 3.79
CA ALA A 130 4.04 -17.42 3.69
C ALA A 130 3.82 -16.19 4.58
N LEU A 131 2.60 -15.64 4.61
CA LEU A 131 2.25 -14.50 5.46
C LEU A 131 2.41 -14.83 6.94
N LYS A 132 2.01 -16.03 7.35
CA LYS A 132 2.21 -16.54 8.72
C LYS A 132 3.70 -16.64 9.06
N HIS A 133 4.52 -17.23 8.19
CA HIS A 133 5.97 -17.32 8.39
C HIS A 133 6.61 -15.94 8.53
N ILE A 134 6.21 -14.98 7.70
CA ILE A 134 6.70 -13.60 7.73
C ILE A 134 6.34 -12.90 9.05
N LYS A 135 5.13 -13.11 9.55
CA LYS A 135 4.66 -12.54 10.81
C LYS A 135 5.43 -13.08 12.01
N ASP A 136 5.71 -14.37 12.03
CA ASP A 136 6.31 -15.06 13.17
C ASP A 136 7.84 -14.89 13.24
N THR A 137 8.48 -14.47 12.14
CA THR A 137 9.94 -14.30 12.07
C THR A 137 10.39 -12.95 12.65
N GLN A 138 11.19 -13.01 13.72
CA GLN A 138 11.84 -11.85 14.34
C GLN A 138 13.33 -12.11 14.58
N PRO A 139 14.24 -11.18 14.21
CA PRO A 139 13.98 -9.88 13.59
C PRO A 139 13.47 -9.99 12.13
N ALA A 140 12.82 -8.93 11.63
CA ALA A 140 12.32 -8.93 10.26
C ALA A 140 13.44 -9.09 9.23
N GLU A 141 13.21 -10.02 8.29
CA GLU A 141 14.14 -10.41 7.23
C GLU A 141 14.03 -9.54 5.98
N THR A 142 15.09 -9.56 5.17
CA THR A 142 15.15 -8.81 3.90
C THR A 142 14.37 -9.50 2.79
N VAL A 143 14.01 -8.76 1.73
CA VAL A 143 13.37 -9.34 0.52
C VAL A 143 14.21 -10.49 -0.05
N GLN A 144 15.53 -10.32 -0.12
CA GLN A 144 16.42 -11.38 -0.58
C GLN A 144 16.32 -12.64 0.29
N SER A 145 16.44 -12.47 1.62
CA SER A 145 16.34 -13.57 2.59
C SER A 145 15.01 -14.32 2.46
N TRP A 146 13.89 -13.60 2.28
CA TRP A 146 12.59 -14.23 2.06
C TRP A 146 12.51 -15.04 0.77
N ILE A 147 13.08 -14.56 -0.34
CA ILE A 147 13.11 -15.32 -1.58
C ILE A 147 13.87 -16.63 -1.39
N GLU A 148 14.97 -16.62 -0.63
CA GLU A 148 15.79 -17.80 -0.32
C GLU A 148 15.06 -18.75 0.65
N LEU A 149 14.50 -18.24 1.74
CA LEU A 149 13.81 -19.03 2.78
C LEU A 149 12.54 -19.73 2.24
N LEU A 150 11.74 -19.04 1.42
CA LEU A 150 10.55 -19.60 0.77
C LEU A 150 10.88 -20.58 -0.37
N SER A 151 12.17 -20.71 -0.73
CA SER A 151 12.64 -21.65 -1.74
C SER A 151 13.04 -23.02 -1.15
N GLU A 152 12.76 -23.28 0.13
CA GLU A 152 13.00 -24.56 0.84
C GLU A 152 14.46 -25.06 0.85
N THR A 153 15.44 -24.21 0.58
CA THR A 153 16.87 -24.61 0.65
C THR A 153 17.46 -24.62 2.08
N ASN A 154 16.66 -24.34 3.12
CA ASN A 154 17.18 -24.15 4.49
C ASN A 154 16.44 -24.89 5.61
N GLN A 155 15.70 -25.97 5.31
CA GLN A 155 15.13 -26.83 6.37
C GLN A 155 16.15 -27.74 7.09
N TYR A 156 17.45 -27.65 6.75
CA TYR A 156 18.50 -28.48 7.36
C TYR A 156 19.42 -27.74 8.38
N SER A 157 19.03 -26.56 8.87
CA SER A 157 19.86 -25.78 9.83
C SER A 157 19.26 -25.64 11.23
N MET A 158 18.12 -26.26 11.54
CA MET A 158 17.52 -26.23 12.89
C MET A 158 17.35 -27.64 13.46
N THR A 159 18.48 -28.35 13.63
CA THR A 159 18.58 -29.48 14.57
C THR A 159 19.86 -29.35 15.37
#